data_AF-A0A1B4LBJ5-F1
#
_entry.id   AF-A0A1B4LBJ5-F1
#
_cell.length_a   1.000
_cell.length_b   1.000
_cell.length_c   1.000
_cell.angle_alpha   90.00
_cell.angle_beta   90.00
_cell.angle_gamma   90.00
#
_symmetry.space_group_name_H-M   'P 1'
#
loop_
_entity.id
_entity.type
_entity.pdbx_description
1 polymer ?
#
loop_
_entity_poly.entity_id
_entity_poly.type
_entity_poly.pdbx_seq_one_letter_code
_entity_poly.pdbx_strand_id
1 'polypeptide(L)'
;MRIRMATALDARGQEWEAETYSKGKGVEPLRCLNCSAGVTFQSAYTCERHNKSIKVDAYFRLLKEHEHADSCPHAIEGKIKKVVTPSEGLIEALQEGKYRLRLMMIAEALSAAGKPATSSPAGAARGGGAVYQRKSGKLPAYINSAKNVLLLRAACDDDQNIAEYLDLVFEGNTVVPWSSFYFEAERYMEAYRAVLLQTVKHPIALHGVVESKRSPIVNGRPKGVINLHIPKYGDDAGDESHGISVEASMLMSTQN
;
A
#
# COMPACT_ATOMS: atom_id res chain seq x y z
N MET A 1 5.41 13.48 9.27
CA MET A 1 6.05 12.32 8.63
C MET A 1 5.64 12.33 7.17
N ARG A 2 6.57 12.02 6.25
CA ARG A 2 6.42 12.18 4.79
C ARG A 2 7.32 11.15 4.08
N ILE A 3 7.32 11.08 2.75
CA ILE A 3 8.17 10.16 1.97
C ILE A 3 9.65 10.36 2.34
N ARG A 4 10.37 9.27 2.63
CA ARG A 4 11.83 9.32 2.91
C ARG A 4 12.60 9.77 1.67
N MET A 5 13.64 10.56 1.89
CA MET A 5 14.52 11.02 0.83
C MET A 5 15.94 10.51 1.09
N ALA A 6 16.56 9.92 0.07
CA ALA A 6 17.93 9.45 0.15
C ALA A 6 18.96 10.58 0.00
N THR A 7 18.59 11.69 -0.66
CA THR A 7 19.49 12.81 -0.93
C THR A 7 18.87 14.17 -0.62
N ALA A 8 19.73 15.16 -0.34
CA ALA A 8 19.37 16.55 -0.10
C ALA A 8 20.48 17.50 -0.57
N LEU A 9 20.13 18.76 -0.84
CA LEU A 9 21.09 19.84 -1.11
C LEU A 9 21.33 20.67 0.14
N ASP A 10 22.54 21.17 0.31
CA ASP A 10 22.83 22.22 1.29
C ASP A 10 22.64 23.62 0.69
N ALA A 11 22.83 24.66 1.51
CA ALA A 11 22.66 26.06 1.08
C ALA A 11 23.68 26.50 0.00
N ARG A 12 24.78 25.77 -0.18
CA ARG A 12 25.79 26.01 -1.22
C ARG A 12 25.49 25.23 -2.51
N GLY A 13 24.44 24.42 -2.52
CA GLY A 13 24.09 23.54 -3.64
C GLY A 13 24.91 22.25 -3.68
N GLN A 14 25.61 21.89 -2.61
CA GLN A 14 26.27 20.59 -2.50
C GLN A 14 25.24 19.51 -2.21
N GLU A 15 25.27 18.42 -2.98
CA GLU A 15 24.45 17.25 -2.74
C GLU A 15 25.05 16.36 -1.64
N TRP A 16 24.17 15.85 -0.79
CA TRP A 16 24.47 14.98 0.33
C TRP A 16 23.60 13.72 0.25
N GLU A 17 24.23 12.56 0.36
CA GLU A 17 23.56 11.27 0.54
C GLU A 17 23.34 10.99 2.03
N ALA A 18 22.18 10.45 2.38
CA ALA A 18 21.81 10.25 3.77
C ALA A 18 22.73 9.26 4.50
N GLU A 19 23.29 8.28 3.79
CA GLU A 19 24.23 7.30 4.33
C GLU A 19 25.56 7.92 4.76
N THR A 20 26.02 8.95 4.06
CA THR A 20 27.33 9.60 4.29
C THR A 20 27.22 10.92 5.06
N TYR A 21 26.02 11.49 5.10
CA TYR A 21 25.73 12.72 5.81
C TYR A 21 25.80 12.53 7.33
N SER A 22 26.33 13.53 8.01
CA SER A 22 26.33 13.60 9.47
C SER A 22 25.84 14.98 9.86
N LYS A 23 24.97 15.06 10.87
CA LYS A 23 24.39 16.34 11.30
C LYS A 23 25.49 17.37 11.58
N GLY A 24 25.38 18.55 10.96
CA GLY A 24 26.37 19.62 11.05
C GLY A 24 27.45 19.58 9.95
N LYS A 25 27.46 18.57 9.07
CA LYS A 25 28.21 18.64 7.80
C LYS A 25 27.45 19.50 6.78
N GLY A 26 28.18 20.25 5.96
CA GLY A 26 27.61 21.18 4.99
C GLY A 26 27.06 22.46 5.61
N VAL A 27 26.27 23.21 4.85
CA VAL A 27 25.66 24.47 5.30
C VAL A 27 24.14 24.36 5.33
N GLU A 28 23.55 24.40 6.52
CA GLU A 28 22.10 24.47 6.68
C GLU A 28 21.55 25.82 6.15
N PRO A 29 20.29 25.90 5.68
CA PRO A 29 19.27 24.85 5.68
C PRO A 29 19.44 23.85 4.53
N LEU A 30 19.15 22.57 4.82
CA LEU A 30 19.07 21.54 3.80
C LEU A 30 17.76 21.68 3.01
N ARG A 31 17.81 21.36 1.71
CA ARG A 31 16.70 21.51 0.78
C ARG A 31 16.51 20.27 -0.10
N CYS A 32 15.27 20.05 -0.52
CA CYS A 32 14.94 19.04 -1.51
C CYS A 32 15.56 19.38 -2.87
N LEU A 33 16.22 18.41 -3.51
CA LEU A 33 16.81 18.52 -4.84
C LEU A 33 15.78 18.96 -5.91
N ASN A 34 14.53 18.50 -5.77
CA ASN A 34 13.51 18.61 -6.81
C ASN A 34 12.58 19.83 -6.68
N CYS A 35 12.46 20.43 -5.48
CA CYS A 35 11.54 21.54 -5.24
C CYS A 35 12.04 22.58 -4.22
N SER A 36 13.28 22.45 -3.76
CA SER A 36 13.92 23.37 -2.80
C SER A 36 13.22 23.51 -1.44
N ALA A 37 12.20 22.70 -1.16
CA ALA A 37 11.52 22.63 0.13
C ALA A 37 12.51 22.26 1.24
N GLY A 38 12.39 22.90 2.42
CA GLY A 38 13.31 22.67 3.54
C GLY A 38 13.23 21.23 4.05
N VAL A 39 14.36 20.56 4.23
CA VAL A 39 14.42 19.20 4.76
C VAL A 39 15.31 19.15 6.01
N THR A 40 15.14 18.11 6.81
CA THR A 40 15.94 17.83 7.99
C THR A 40 16.48 16.40 7.91
N PHE A 41 17.67 16.20 8.46
CA PHE A 41 18.32 14.89 8.49
C PHE A 41 17.86 14.09 9.71
N GLN A 42 17.50 12.83 9.46
CA GLN A 42 17.27 11.82 10.47
C GLN A 42 18.41 10.82 10.40
N SER A 43 19.23 10.76 11.47
CA SER A 43 20.26 9.74 11.59
C SER A 43 19.63 8.36 11.69
N ALA A 44 20.36 7.34 11.24
CA ALA A 44 19.97 5.95 11.39
C ALA A 44 19.66 5.65 12.86
N TYR A 45 18.58 4.89 13.09
CA TYR A 45 18.12 4.54 14.42
C TYR A 45 17.50 3.15 14.41
N THR A 46 17.54 2.49 15.56
CA THR A 46 16.80 1.25 15.78
C THR A 46 15.43 1.60 16.32
N CYS A 47 14.37 1.07 15.72
CA CYS A 47 13.04 1.16 16.29
C CYS A 47 12.49 -0.22 16.59
N GLU A 48 11.80 -0.32 17.73
CA GLU A 48 11.03 -1.49 18.08
C GLU A 48 9.71 -1.45 17.34
N ARG A 49 9.54 -2.34 16.36
CA ARG A 49 8.26 -2.55 15.67
C ARG A 49 7.86 -3.99 15.89
N HIS A 50 6.73 -4.19 16.57
CA HIS A 50 6.10 -5.50 16.77
C HIS A 50 7.05 -6.55 17.39
N ASN A 51 7.70 -6.18 18.51
CA ASN A 51 8.70 -6.99 19.24
C ASN A 51 9.96 -7.34 18.44
N LYS A 52 10.31 -6.54 17.44
CA LYS A 52 11.57 -6.64 16.70
C LYS A 52 12.28 -5.31 16.64
N SER A 53 13.60 -5.35 16.88
CA SER A 53 14.51 -4.24 16.64
C SER A 53 14.79 -4.11 15.14
N ILE A 54 14.15 -3.15 14.46
CA ILE A 54 14.40 -2.84 13.05
C ILE A 54 15.39 -1.68 12.96
N LYS A 55 16.52 -1.92 12.29
CA LYS A 55 17.46 -0.84 11.93
C LYS A 55 16.87 -0.04 10.77
N VAL A 56 16.57 1.22 11.03
CA VAL A 56 16.16 2.20 10.02
C VAL A 56 17.41 2.97 9.61
N ASP A 57 17.75 2.91 8.32
CA ASP A 57 18.86 3.67 7.76
C ASP A 57 18.63 5.18 7.86
N ALA A 58 19.69 5.95 7.72
CA ALA A 58 19.60 7.41 7.75
C ALA A 58 18.82 7.91 6.52
N TYR A 59 18.04 8.98 6.70
CA TYR A 59 17.26 9.59 5.62
C TYR A 59 17.04 11.08 5.85
N PHE A 60 16.72 11.80 4.78
CA PHE A 60 16.18 13.15 4.89
C PHE A 60 14.65 13.09 4.89
N ARG A 61 14.05 13.96 5.69
CA ARG A 61 12.60 14.15 5.76
C ARG A 61 12.27 15.62 5.61
N LEU A 62 11.11 15.91 5.04
CA LEU A 62 10.61 17.28 4.94
C LEU A 62 10.44 17.90 6.34
N LEU A 63 10.85 19.16 6.47
CA LEU A 63 10.71 19.93 7.69
C LEU A 63 9.23 20.10 8.07
N LYS A 64 8.94 20.21 9.38
CA LYS A 64 7.58 20.43 9.86
C LYS A 64 7.03 21.73 9.24
N GLU A 65 5.74 21.74 8.90
CA GLU A 65 5.01 22.87 8.29
C GLU A 65 5.49 23.29 6.89
N HIS A 66 6.45 22.58 6.28
CA HIS A 66 6.86 22.82 4.90
C HIS A 66 6.20 21.81 3.99
N GLU A 67 5.84 22.21 2.77
CA GLU A 67 5.26 21.34 1.73
C GLU A 67 6.17 21.19 0.53
N HIS A 68 6.14 19.99 -0.08
CA HIS A 68 6.72 19.80 -1.39
C HIS A 68 5.82 20.44 -2.42
N ALA A 69 6.40 21.08 -3.44
CA ALA A 69 5.62 21.54 -4.59
C ALA A 69 4.93 20.36 -5.29
N ASP A 70 3.76 20.59 -5.90
CA ASP A 70 2.94 19.56 -6.57
C ASP A 70 3.70 18.71 -7.61
N SER A 71 4.70 19.29 -8.26
CA SER A 71 5.53 18.62 -9.27
C SER A 71 6.63 17.73 -8.67
N CYS A 72 6.89 17.85 -7.36
CA CYS A 72 7.95 17.12 -6.68
C CYS A 72 7.63 15.62 -6.61
N PRO A 73 8.61 14.72 -6.87
CA PRO A 73 8.43 13.28 -6.70
C PRO A 73 8.19 12.86 -5.24
N HIS A 74 8.38 13.76 -4.27
CA HIS A 74 8.12 13.47 -2.86
C HIS A 74 6.78 14.04 -2.36
N ALA A 75 6.01 14.74 -3.21
CA ALA A 75 4.67 15.21 -2.89
C ALA A 75 3.67 14.03 -2.95
N ILE A 76 3.09 13.67 -1.80
CA ILE A 76 2.11 12.56 -1.70
C ILE A 76 0.84 12.93 -2.46
N GLU A 77 0.27 14.11 -2.18
CA GLU A 77 -0.94 14.61 -2.85
C GLU A 77 -0.76 14.66 -4.38
N GLY A 78 0.34 15.27 -4.86
CA GLY A 78 0.65 15.34 -6.28
C GLY A 78 0.77 13.96 -6.95
N LYS A 79 1.27 12.96 -6.21
CA LYS A 79 1.28 11.56 -6.67
C LYS A 79 -0.12 10.94 -6.69
N ILE A 80 -0.94 11.15 -5.67
CA ILE A 80 -2.32 10.62 -5.65
C ILE A 80 -3.13 11.23 -6.80
N LYS A 81 -3.03 12.54 -7.02
CA LYS A 81 -3.68 13.24 -8.14
C LYS A 81 -3.33 12.63 -9.50
N LYS A 82 -2.06 12.24 -9.71
CA LYS A 82 -1.62 11.54 -10.93
C LYS A 82 -2.21 10.13 -11.07
N VAL A 83 -2.51 9.44 -9.96
CA VAL A 83 -3.15 8.11 -9.96
C VAL A 83 -4.67 8.21 -10.12
N VAL A 84 -5.28 9.28 -9.63
CA VAL A 84 -6.74 9.52 -9.74
C VAL A 84 -7.16 9.65 -11.20
N THR A 85 -6.43 10.42 -12.00
CA THR A 85 -6.74 10.67 -13.42
C THR A 85 -6.97 9.38 -14.25
N PRO A 86 -6.08 8.36 -14.19
CA PRO A 86 -6.30 7.09 -14.89
C PRO A 86 -7.19 6.07 -14.15
N SER A 87 -7.75 6.40 -12.98
CA SER A 87 -8.37 5.39 -12.09
C SER A 87 -9.75 4.88 -12.52
N GLU A 88 -10.32 5.41 -13.61
CA GLU A 88 -11.62 5.01 -14.16
C GLU A 88 -12.77 4.97 -13.13
N GLY A 89 -12.70 5.80 -12.10
CA GLY A 89 -13.69 5.90 -11.01
C GLY A 89 -13.37 5.05 -9.77
N LEU A 90 -12.26 4.31 -9.77
CA LEU A 90 -11.79 3.56 -8.59
C LEU A 90 -11.36 4.51 -7.46
N ILE A 91 -10.72 5.63 -7.82
CA ILE A 91 -10.33 6.68 -6.89
C ILE A 91 -11.16 7.92 -7.20
N GLU A 92 -11.82 8.45 -6.19
CA GLU A 92 -12.63 9.64 -6.30
C GLU A 92 -11.98 10.79 -5.55
N ALA A 93 -11.98 11.97 -6.17
CA ALA A 93 -11.60 13.20 -5.48
C ALA A 93 -12.77 13.68 -4.60
N LEU A 94 -12.45 14.00 -3.36
CA LEU A 94 -13.32 14.68 -2.41
C LEU A 94 -12.96 16.17 -2.36
N GLN A 95 -13.69 16.94 -1.57
CA GLN A 95 -13.31 18.32 -1.26
C GLN A 95 -12.02 18.34 -0.43
N GLU A 96 -11.28 19.45 -0.50
CA GLU A 96 -10.06 19.69 0.30
C GLU A 96 -8.82 18.82 -0.05
N GLY A 97 -8.69 18.34 -1.30
CA GLY A 97 -7.50 17.57 -1.70
C GLY A 97 -7.45 16.15 -1.12
N LYS A 98 -8.56 15.70 -0.53
CA LYS A 98 -8.75 14.32 -0.09
C LYS A 98 -9.27 13.44 -1.21
N TYR A 99 -8.95 12.16 -1.13
CA TYR A 99 -9.32 11.16 -2.11
C TYR A 99 -9.88 9.93 -1.42
N ARG A 100 -10.64 9.14 -2.17
CA ARG A 100 -11.27 7.92 -1.68
C ARG A 100 -11.05 6.77 -2.65
N LEU A 101 -10.46 5.68 -2.18
CA LEU A 101 -10.31 4.42 -2.92
C LEU A 101 -11.50 3.49 -2.61
N ARG A 102 -12.25 3.10 -3.65
CA ARG A 102 -13.42 2.21 -3.52
C ARG A 102 -13.04 0.74 -3.65
N LEU A 103 -12.79 0.07 -2.54
CA LEU A 103 -12.37 -1.34 -2.50
C LEU A 103 -13.43 -2.30 -3.09
N MET A 104 -14.71 -1.95 -3.01
CA MET A 104 -15.80 -2.75 -3.58
C MET A 104 -15.65 -2.94 -5.10
N MET A 105 -15.18 -1.92 -5.83
CA MET A 105 -14.99 -2.01 -7.28
C MET A 105 -13.92 -3.03 -7.67
N ILE A 106 -12.88 -3.17 -6.84
CA ILE A 106 -11.84 -4.20 -7.02
C ILE A 106 -12.43 -5.58 -6.77
N ALA A 107 -13.19 -5.75 -5.68
CA ALA A 107 -13.83 -7.02 -5.33
C ALA A 107 -14.81 -7.50 -6.42
N GLU A 108 -15.63 -6.59 -6.95
CA GLU A 108 -16.55 -6.89 -8.05
C GLU A 108 -15.81 -7.27 -9.34
N ALA A 109 -14.76 -6.53 -9.71
CA ALA A 109 -14.00 -6.78 -10.91
C ALA A 109 -13.24 -8.14 -10.85
N LEU A 110 -12.70 -8.50 -9.69
CA LEU A 110 -12.09 -9.80 -9.45
C LEU A 110 -13.12 -10.94 -9.52
N SER A 111 -14.29 -10.73 -8.93
CA SER A 111 -15.39 -11.72 -8.95
C SER A 111 -15.93 -11.96 -10.36
N ALA A 112 -15.99 -10.91 -11.20
CA ALA A 112 -16.43 -11.02 -12.58
C ALA A 112 -15.40 -11.75 -13.46
N ALA A 113 -14.10 -11.53 -13.24
CA ALA A 113 -13.05 -12.21 -14.00
C ALA A 113 -12.93 -13.72 -13.70
N GLY A 114 -13.36 -14.15 -12.52
CA GLY A 114 -13.36 -15.57 -12.12
C GLY A 114 -14.55 -16.38 -12.60
N LYS A 115 -15.57 -15.76 -13.23
CA LYS A 115 -16.75 -16.48 -13.75
C LYS A 115 -16.52 -16.87 -15.21
N PRO A 116 -16.70 -18.15 -15.60
CA PRO A 116 -16.79 -18.50 -17.01
C PRO A 116 -17.97 -17.72 -17.63
N ALA A 117 -17.82 -17.35 -18.91
CA ALA A 117 -18.82 -16.56 -19.64
C ALA A 117 -20.12 -17.36 -19.86
N THR A 118 -20.93 -17.52 -18.82
CA THR A 118 -22.30 -18.02 -18.93
C THR A 118 -23.24 -17.25 -18.02
N SER A 119 -24.35 -16.82 -18.63
CA SER A 119 -25.54 -16.18 -18.07
C SER A 119 -25.45 -14.69 -17.68
N SER A 120 -26.01 -13.86 -18.55
CA SER A 120 -26.68 -12.62 -18.16
C SER A 120 -27.85 -12.92 -17.23
N PRO A 121 -28.06 -12.16 -16.15
CA PRO A 121 -29.39 -12.01 -15.57
C PRO A 121 -29.95 -10.64 -15.94
N ALA A 122 -31.08 -10.67 -16.63
CA ALA A 122 -31.96 -9.53 -16.78
C ALA A 122 -32.59 -9.16 -15.42
N GLY A 123 -32.60 -7.86 -15.11
CA GLY A 123 -33.65 -7.18 -14.33
C GLY A 123 -33.73 -7.41 -12.81
N ALA A 124 -33.45 -6.34 -12.04
CA ALA A 124 -34.44 -5.68 -11.17
C ALA A 124 -33.75 -4.55 -10.38
N ALA A 125 -33.97 -3.31 -10.81
CA ALA A 125 -33.58 -2.13 -10.04
C ALA A 125 -34.64 -1.83 -8.97
N ARG A 126 -34.24 -1.74 -7.70
CA ARG A 126 -34.93 -0.96 -6.66
C ARG A 126 -33.94 -0.47 -5.58
N GLY A 127 -33.94 0.84 -5.34
CA GLY A 127 -33.46 1.44 -4.08
C GLY A 127 -32.33 2.46 -4.18
N GLY A 128 -32.67 3.74 -4.44
CA GLY A 128 -31.99 4.96 -3.99
C GLY A 128 -30.49 4.92 -3.64
N GLY A 129 -29.65 4.84 -4.66
CA GLY A 129 -28.20 5.08 -4.60
C GLY A 129 -27.70 5.10 -6.04
N ALA A 130 -26.72 5.94 -6.36
CA ALA A 130 -26.21 6.10 -7.74
C ALA A 130 -26.00 4.72 -8.39
N VAL A 131 -26.80 4.39 -9.40
CA VAL A 131 -26.77 3.08 -10.05
C VAL A 131 -25.49 3.01 -10.88
N TYR A 132 -24.44 2.43 -10.30
CA TYR A 132 -23.21 2.17 -11.01
C TYR A 132 -23.44 1.04 -12.03
N GLN A 133 -23.33 1.38 -13.31
CA GLN A 133 -23.36 0.39 -14.37
C GLN A 133 -22.09 -0.46 -14.31
N ARG A 134 -22.26 -1.78 -14.10
CA ARG A 134 -21.21 -2.78 -14.25
C ARG A 134 -20.67 -2.74 -15.69
N LYS A 135 -19.50 -2.12 -15.90
CA LYS A 135 -18.79 -2.14 -17.19
C LYS A 135 -17.68 -3.19 -17.12
N SER A 136 -17.89 -4.32 -17.78
CA SER A 136 -16.87 -5.36 -17.99
C SER A 136 -15.70 -4.79 -18.80
N GLY A 137 -14.46 -4.92 -18.30
CA GLY A 137 -13.24 -4.52 -19.02
C GLY A 137 -12.23 -3.67 -18.24
N LYS A 138 -12.63 -3.12 -17.08
CA LYS A 138 -11.80 -2.16 -16.33
C LYS A 138 -10.80 -2.76 -15.33
N LEU A 139 -10.78 -4.09 -15.18
CA LEU A 139 -9.93 -4.77 -14.19
C LEU A 139 -8.44 -4.40 -14.31
N PRO A 140 -7.82 -4.37 -15.51
CA PRO A 140 -6.42 -3.95 -15.63
C PRO A 140 -6.17 -2.51 -15.14
N ALA A 141 -7.06 -1.57 -15.46
CA ALA A 141 -6.96 -0.19 -15.02
C ALA A 141 -7.10 -0.05 -13.49
N TYR A 142 -8.03 -0.81 -12.89
CA TYR A 142 -8.21 -0.83 -11.44
C TYR A 142 -7.00 -1.42 -10.72
N ILE A 143 -6.47 -2.56 -11.21
CA ILE A 143 -5.29 -3.19 -10.62
C ILE A 143 -4.06 -2.28 -10.74
N ASN A 144 -3.87 -1.60 -11.88
CA ASN A 144 -2.77 -0.64 -12.05
C ASN A 144 -2.89 0.55 -11.08
N SER A 145 -4.09 1.08 -10.90
CA SER A 145 -4.34 2.20 -9.98
C SER A 145 -4.12 1.77 -8.53
N ALA A 146 -4.66 0.62 -8.13
CA ALA A 146 -4.43 0.05 -6.81
C ALA A 146 -2.94 -0.24 -6.56
N LYS A 147 -2.23 -0.80 -7.54
CA LYS A 147 -0.77 -1.02 -7.46
C LYS A 147 -0.02 0.28 -7.23
N ASN A 148 -0.35 1.35 -7.95
CA ASN A 148 0.32 2.65 -7.78
C ASN A 148 0.08 3.24 -6.38
N VAL A 149 -1.14 3.10 -5.84
CA VAL A 149 -1.45 3.49 -4.45
C VAL A 149 -0.64 2.67 -3.46
N LEU A 150 -0.55 1.35 -3.64
CA LEU A 150 0.22 0.48 -2.76
C LEU A 150 1.73 0.79 -2.80
N LEU A 151 2.28 1.11 -3.98
CA LEU A 151 3.67 1.57 -4.11
C LEU A 151 3.90 2.92 -3.42
N LEU A 152 2.93 3.83 -3.49
CA LEU A 152 2.99 5.09 -2.76
C LEU A 152 2.94 4.87 -1.25
N ARG A 153 2.07 3.98 -0.76
CA ARG A 153 2.02 3.60 0.65
C ARG A 153 3.35 3.00 1.09
N ALA A 154 3.94 2.08 0.31
CA ALA A 154 5.22 1.46 0.63
C ALA A 154 6.38 2.48 0.71
N ALA A 155 6.29 3.60 -0.02
CA ALA A 155 7.26 4.70 0.07
C ALA A 155 7.06 5.62 1.29
N CYS A 156 5.97 5.45 2.05
CA CYS A 156 5.68 6.22 3.26
C CYS A 156 6.16 5.49 4.52
N ASP A 157 6.60 6.26 5.52
CA ASP A 157 7.09 5.74 6.82
C ASP A 157 6.04 4.95 7.62
N ASP A 158 4.77 5.36 7.47
CA ASP A 158 3.63 4.87 8.22
C ASP A 158 2.33 5.07 7.41
N ASP A 159 1.25 4.51 7.93
CA ASP A 159 -0.10 4.60 7.35
C ASP A 159 -0.67 6.02 7.42
N GLN A 160 -0.28 6.83 8.41
CA GLN A 160 -0.85 8.16 8.65
C GLN A 160 -0.54 9.11 7.49
N ASN A 161 0.67 9.01 6.94
CA ASN A 161 1.12 9.86 5.83
C ASN A 161 0.25 9.73 4.57
N ILE A 162 -0.27 8.53 4.28
CA ILE A 162 -1.17 8.34 3.14
C ILE A 162 -2.63 8.55 3.54
N ALA A 163 -3.00 8.20 4.78
CA ALA A 163 -4.36 8.34 5.29
C ALA A 163 -4.82 9.80 5.39
N GLU A 164 -3.89 10.76 5.51
CA GLU A 164 -4.18 12.19 5.45
C GLU A 164 -4.86 12.59 4.13
N TYR A 165 -4.48 11.94 3.03
CA TYR A 165 -4.90 12.27 1.67
C TYR A 165 -5.84 11.24 1.05
N LEU A 166 -5.81 9.97 1.48
CA LEU A 166 -6.52 8.87 0.83
C LEU A 166 -7.22 7.97 1.85
N ASP A 167 -8.55 8.04 1.84
CA ASP A 167 -9.43 7.13 2.57
C ASP A 167 -9.66 5.85 1.78
N LEU A 168 -9.67 4.72 2.47
CA LEU A 168 -10.13 3.45 1.92
C LEU A 168 -11.60 3.27 2.31
N VAL A 169 -12.47 3.01 1.34
CA VAL A 169 -13.87 2.68 1.64
C VAL A 169 -14.28 1.34 1.05
N PHE A 170 -15.16 0.66 1.78
CA PHE A 170 -15.84 -0.54 1.36
C PHE A 170 -17.34 -0.42 1.62
N GLU A 171 -18.16 -1.12 0.84
CA GLU A 171 -19.64 -1.17 0.94
C GLU A 171 -20.30 0.14 1.43
N GLY A 172 -20.64 1.01 0.47
CA GLY A 172 -21.11 2.36 0.76
C GLY A 172 -19.97 3.28 1.20
N ASN A 173 -20.05 3.81 2.43
CA ASN A 173 -19.09 4.77 2.99
C ASN A 173 -18.32 4.20 4.20
N THR A 174 -18.27 2.88 4.38
CA THR A 174 -17.55 2.27 5.51
C THR A 174 -16.06 2.48 5.30
N VAL A 175 -15.43 3.26 6.18
CA VAL A 175 -13.99 3.54 6.12
C VAL A 175 -13.23 2.33 6.65
N VAL A 176 -12.29 1.83 5.85
CA VAL A 176 -11.41 0.71 6.21
C VAL A 176 -10.08 1.28 6.69
N PRO A 177 -9.62 0.98 7.92
CA PRO A 177 -8.31 1.40 8.38
C PRO A 177 -7.20 0.80 7.50
N TRP A 178 -6.17 1.60 7.18
CA TRP A 178 -4.99 1.12 6.46
C TRP A 178 -4.33 -0.08 7.15
N SER A 179 -4.28 -0.08 8.48
CA SER A 179 -3.77 -1.19 9.29
C SER A 179 -4.56 -2.49 9.14
N SER A 180 -5.80 -2.43 8.66
CA SER A 180 -6.68 -3.58 8.41
C SER A 180 -6.71 -3.98 6.93
N PHE A 181 -6.14 -3.15 6.04
CA PHE A 181 -6.10 -3.37 4.60
C PHE A 181 -4.70 -3.79 4.11
N TYR A 182 -3.65 -3.10 4.55
CA TYR A 182 -2.27 -3.25 4.08
C TYR A 182 -1.41 -3.97 5.12
N PHE A 183 -0.77 -5.06 4.71
CA PHE A 183 0.07 -5.89 5.59
C PHE A 183 1.43 -6.15 4.95
N GLU A 184 2.48 -5.84 5.69
CA GLU A 184 3.86 -6.21 5.37
C GLU A 184 4.21 -7.59 5.95
N ALA A 185 5.37 -8.12 5.61
CA ALA A 185 5.79 -9.48 5.95
C ALA A 185 5.70 -9.79 7.45
N GLU A 186 5.96 -8.80 8.30
CA GLU A 186 5.89 -8.91 9.77
C GLU A 186 4.46 -9.12 10.26
N ARG A 187 3.45 -8.69 9.49
CA ARG A 187 2.04 -8.68 9.87
C ARG A 187 1.21 -9.72 9.10
N TYR A 188 1.82 -10.68 8.41
CA TYR A 188 1.08 -11.72 7.68
C TYR A 188 0.20 -12.58 8.58
N MET A 189 0.63 -12.87 9.81
CA MET A 189 -0.22 -13.59 10.78
C MET A 189 -1.41 -12.75 11.25
N GLU A 190 -1.24 -11.44 11.39
CA GLU A 190 -2.36 -10.52 11.62
C GLU A 190 -3.29 -10.47 10.43
N ALA A 191 -2.76 -10.45 9.21
CA ALA A 191 -3.55 -10.48 7.98
C ALA A 191 -4.42 -11.74 7.90
N TYR A 192 -3.84 -12.90 8.22
CA TYR A 192 -4.59 -14.16 8.29
C TYR A 192 -5.71 -14.11 9.33
N ARG A 193 -5.41 -13.66 10.55
CA ARG A 193 -6.43 -13.48 11.60
C ARG A 193 -7.50 -12.48 11.19
N ALA A 194 -7.12 -11.38 10.57
CA ALA A 194 -8.05 -10.37 10.07
C ALA A 194 -9.02 -10.99 9.07
N VAL A 195 -8.54 -11.75 8.08
CA VAL A 195 -9.40 -12.41 7.09
C VAL A 195 -10.33 -13.46 7.73
N LEU A 196 -9.86 -14.20 8.74
CA LEU A 196 -10.69 -15.18 9.44
C LEU A 196 -11.79 -14.56 10.32
N LEU A 197 -11.45 -13.48 11.02
CA LEU A 197 -12.31 -12.84 12.02
C LEU A 197 -13.12 -11.66 11.46
N GLN A 198 -12.90 -11.29 10.19
CA GLN A 198 -13.57 -10.17 9.53
C GLN A 198 -15.09 -10.40 9.45
N THR A 199 -15.84 -9.51 10.09
CA THR A 199 -17.30 -9.41 9.96
C THR A 199 -17.71 -8.89 8.58
N VAL A 200 -16.94 -7.96 8.03
CA VAL A 200 -17.11 -7.43 6.67
C VAL A 200 -15.94 -7.86 5.80
N LYS A 201 -16.22 -8.66 4.77
CA LYS A 201 -15.19 -9.26 3.89
C LYS A 201 -14.77 -8.27 2.80
N HIS A 202 -13.80 -7.43 3.11
CA HIS A 202 -13.16 -6.56 2.13
C HIS A 202 -11.84 -7.16 1.62
N PRO A 203 -11.38 -6.80 0.41
CA PRO A 203 -10.07 -7.22 -0.06
C PRO A 203 -8.97 -6.65 0.83
N ILE A 204 -7.86 -7.38 0.95
CA ILE A 204 -6.63 -6.97 1.64
C ILE A 204 -5.44 -6.96 0.67
N ALA A 205 -4.42 -6.18 1.01
CA ALA A 205 -3.16 -6.09 0.28
C ALA A 205 -2.01 -6.66 1.12
N LEU A 206 -1.28 -7.61 0.54
CA LEU A 206 -0.07 -8.17 1.12
C LEU A 206 1.15 -7.60 0.38
N HIS A 207 2.11 -7.06 1.11
CA HIS A 207 3.37 -6.55 0.59
C HIS A 207 4.54 -7.46 1.03
N GLY A 208 5.20 -8.05 0.04
CA GLY A 208 6.46 -8.74 0.23
C GLY A 208 6.98 -9.37 -1.06
N VAL A 209 7.96 -10.26 -0.91
CA VAL A 209 8.65 -10.90 -2.03
C VAL A 209 8.00 -12.25 -2.33
N VAL A 210 7.71 -12.51 -3.60
CA VAL A 210 7.18 -13.81 -4.02
C VAL A 210 8.31 -14.84 -4.03
N GLU A 211 8.16 -15.90 -3.25
CA GLU A 211 9.09 -17.03 -3.21
C GLU A 211 8.76 -18.06 -4.29
N SER A 212 7.49 -18.44 -4.40
CA SER A 212 7.05 -19.39 -5.43
C SER A 212 5.60 -19.19 -5.82
N LYS A 213 5.26 -19.66 -7.03
CA LYS A 213 3.90 -19.68 -7.58
C LYS A 213 3.58 -21.11 -7.97
N ARG A 214 2.43 -21.62 -7.53
CA ARG A 214 1.95 -22.97 -7.84
C ARG A 214 0.49 -22.91 -8.24
N SER A 215 0.03 -23.90 -8.99
CA SER A 215 -1.37 -24.02 -9.40
C SER A 215 -1.94 -25.39 -9.01
N PRO A 216 -1.98 -25.75 -7.71
CA PRO A 216 -2.52 -27.05 -7.30
C PRO A 216 -4.00 -27.18 -7.64
N ILE A 217 -4.44 -28.41 -7.88
CA ILE A 217 -5.86 -28.75 -8.01
C ILE A 217 -6.40 -29.00 -6.60
N VAL A 218 -7.36 -28.20 -6.17
CA VAL A 218 -8.01 -28.34 -4.87
C VAL A 218 -9.51 -28.43 -5.10
N ASN A 219 -10.14 -29.51 -4.64
CA ASN A 219 -11.55 -29.82 -4.89
C ASN A 219 -11.91 -29.81 -6.39
N GLY A 220 -11.05 -30.38 -7.22
CA GLY A 220 -11.27 -30.50 -8.68
C GLY A 220 -11.14 -29.19 -9.47
N ARG A 221 -10.72 -28.09 -8.84
CA ARG A 221 -10.50 -26.80 -9.53
C ARG A 221 -9.04 -26.35 -9.38
N PRO A 222 -8.41 -25.80 -10.44
CA PRO A 222 -7.08 -25.22 -10.33
C PRO A 222 -7.16 -23.99 -9.41
N LYS A 223 -6.32 -23.95 -8.39
CA LYS A 223 -6.16 -22.81 -7.49
C LYS A 223 -4.77 -22.23 -7.63
N GLY A 224 -4.66 -20.91 -7.80
CA GLY A 224 -3.37 -20.23 -7.72
C GLY A 224 -2.94 -20.11 -6.26
N VAL A 225 -1.73 -20.58 -5.96
CA VAL A 225 -1.07 -20.42 -4.66
C VAL A 225 0.19 -19.58 -4.89
N ILE A 226 0.31 -18.51 -4.11
CA ILE A 226 1.50 -17.65 -4.09
C ILE A 226 2.09 -17.77 -2.70
N ASN A 227 3.32 -18.27 -2.62
CA ASN A 227 4.08 -18.28 -1.37
C ASN A 227 4.93 -17.01 -1.32
N LEU A 228 4.87 -16.33 -0.18
CA LEU A 228 5.61 -15.12 0.08
C LEU A 228 6.81 -15.47 0.97
N HIS A 229 7.97 -14.95 0.61
CA HIS A 229 9.17 -15.09 1.42
C HIS A 229 8.96 -14.37 2.76
N ILE A 230 9.05 -15.12 3.86
CA ILE A 230 9.07 -14.58 5.21
C ILE A 230 10.55 -14.47 5.61
N PRO A 231 11.08 -13.25 5.84
CA PRO A 231 12.45 -13.12 6.30
C PRO A 231 12.62 -13.86 7.63
N LYS A 232 13.66 -14.71 7.70
CA LYS A 232 13.99 -15.47 8.91
C LYS A 232 14.18 -14.51 10.08
N TYR A 233 13.61 -14.88 11.23
CA TYR A 233 13.72 -14.10 12.46
C TYR A 233 15.19 -14.04 12.89
N GLY A 234 15.68 -12.85 13.25
CA GLY A 234 17.10 -12.59 13.53
C GLY A 234 17.66 -13.40 14.71
N ASP A 235 16.84 -13.70 15.72
CA ASP A 235 17.30 -14.45 16.90
C ASP A 235 17.17 -15.97 16.75
N ASP A 236 16.46 -16.48 15.74
CA ASP A 236 16.20 -17.93 15.53
C ASP A 236 16.85 -18.47 14.24
N ALA A 237 17.77 -17.72 13.64
CA ALA A 237 18.38 -18.09 12.36
C ALA A 237 19.13 -19.45 12.38
N GLY A 238 19.42 -20.00 13.57
CA GLY A 238 20.11 -21.28 13.78
C GLY A 238 19.29 -22.39 14.44
N ASP A 239 18.00 -22.20 14.73
CA ASP A 239 17.18 -23.24 15.39
C ASP A 239 16.37 -24.05 14.35
N GLU A 240 16.81 -25.29 14.10
CA GLU A 240 16.16 -26.23 13.18
C GLU A 240 14.74 -26.64 13.64
N SER A 241 14.35 -26.37 14.90
CA SER A 241 13.02 -26.67 15.44
C SER A 241 11.97 -25.59 15.15
N HIS A 242 12.40 -24.38 14.76
CA HIS A 242 11.51 -23.23 14.47
C HIS A 242 11.25 -23.01 12.97
N GLY A 243 11.56 -24.01 12.13
CA GLY A 243 11.27 -24.03 10.70
C GLY A 243 9.78 -24.22 10.37
N ILE A 244 8.88 -23.42 10.91
CA ILE A 244 7.51 -23.33 10.37
C ILE A 244 7.48 -22.16 9.40
N SER A 245 7.82 -22.49 8.15
CA SER A 245 7.35 -21.76 6.97
C SER A 245 5.82 -21.61 7.11
N VAL A 246 5.35 -20.42 7.47
CA VAL A 246 3.92 -20.12 7.38
C VAL A 246 3.63 -19.94 5.90
N GLU A 247 3.08 -20.98 5.27
CA GLU A 247 2.53 -20.88 3.91
C GLU A 247 1.35 -19.90 3.95
N ALA A 248 1.59 -18.64 3.57
CA ALA A 248 0.54 -17.66 3.38
C ALA A 248 -0.26 -18.00 2.10
N SER A 249 -1.21 -18.92 2.21
CA SER A 249 -2.13 -19.25 1.12
C SER A 249 -3.22 -18.17 1.00
N MET A 250 -3.18 -17.34 -0.05
CA MET A 250 -4.29 -16.44 -0.38
C MET A 250 -5.50 -17.24 -0.90
N LEU A 251 -6.48 -17.46 -0.02
CA LEU A 251 -7.75 -18.10 -0.34
C LEU A 251 -8.72 -17.05 -0.92
N MET A 252 -8.82 -16.99 -2.24
CA MET A 252 -9.98 -16.35 -2.90
C MET A 252 -11.20 -17.26 -2.70
N SER A 253 -12.03 -16.95 -1.69
CA SER A 253 -13.33 -17.61 -1.51
C SER A 253 -14.27 -17.11 -2.60
N THR A 254 -14.49 -17.93 -3.63
CA THR A 254 -15.65 -17.80 -4.49
C THR A 254 -16.85 -18.32 -3.70
N GLN A 255 -17.74 -17.41 -3.28
CA GLN A 255 -19.00 -17.81 -2.65
C GLN A 255 -19.88 -18.55 -3.67
N ASN A 256 -20.52 -19.61 -3.18
CA ASN A 256 -21.55 -20.41 -3.86
C ASN A 256 -22.77 -19.55 -4.22
#